data_AF-A0A813KAQ4-F1
#
_entry.id   AF-A0A813KAQ4-F1
#
_cell.length_a   1.000
_cell.length_b   1.000
_cell.length_c   1.000
_cell.angle_alpha   90.00
_cell.angle_beta   90.00
_cell.angle_gamma   90.00
#
_symmetry.space_group_name_H-M   'P 1'
#
loop_
_entity.id
_entity.type
_entity.pdbx_description
1 polymer ?
#
loop_
_entity_poly.entity_id
_entity_poly.type
_entity_poly.pdbx_seq_one_letter_code
_entity_poly.pdbx_strand_id
1 'polypeptide(L)'
;VYTQIHNLWKIFSVTPIFGVEYTLEEKQGDAKESFVPRVEDDVQIMEGDDIEPCLLYQPDGEKEIDREPVYSPELGLAIERLKEGTTLSSLWGIV
;
A
#
# COMPACT_ATOMS: atom_id res chain seq x y z
N VAL A 1 22.47 -28.87 -22.21
CA VAL A 1 21.64 -27.63 -22.28
C VAL A 1 20.77 -27.46 -21.03
N TYR A 2 19.95 -28.45 -20.61
CA TYR A 2 19.13 -28.35 -19.39
C TYR A 2 19.92 -28.18 -18.07
N THR A 3 21.12 -28.78 -17.98
CA THR A 3 21.98 -28.71 -16.79
C THR A 3 22.51 -27.30 -16.50
N GLN A 4 22.85 -26.55 -17.55
CA GLN A 4 23.36 -25.18 -17.41
C GLN A 4 22.29 -24.24 -16.88
N ILE A 5 21.06 -24.32 -17.43
CA ILE A 5 19.91 -23.53 -16.98
C ILE A 5 19.58 -23.86 -15.53
N HIS A 6 19.57 -25.14 -15.16
CA HIS A 6 19.29 -25.56 -13.79
C HIS A 6 20.34 -25.06 -12.78
N ASN A 7 21.62 -25.07 -13.16
CA ASN A 7 22.69 -24.56 -12.31
C ASN A 7 22.63 -23.04 -12.16
N LEU A 8 22.31 -22.30 -13.23
CA LEU A 8 22.08 -20.85 -13.15
C LEU A 8 20.90 -20.51 -12.24
N TRP A 9 19.78 -21.25 -12.37
CA TRP A 9 18.62 -21.08 -11.50
C TRP A 9 18.97 -21.31 -10.03
N LYS A 10 19.73 -22.37 -9.70
CA LYS A 10 20.21 -22.63 -8.33
C LYS A 10 20.99 -21.45 -7.75
N ILE A 11 21.89 -20.85 -8.53
CA ILE A 11 22.68 -19.70 -8.10
C ILE A 11 21.78 -18.47 -7.90
N PHE A 12 20.90 -18.20 -8.86
CA PHE A 12 19.95 -17.08 -8.79
C PHE A 12 18.98 -17.20 -7.60
N SER A 13 18.48 -18.40 -7.28
CA SER A 13 17.56 -18.61 -6.16
C SER A 13 18.20 -18.38 -4.79
N VAL A 14 19.52 -18.49 -4.67
CA VAL A 14 20.23 -18.19 -3.41
C VAL A 14 20.45 -16.69 -3.25
N THR A 15 20.83 -16.00 -4.33
CA THR A 15 21.04 -14.54 -4.34
C THR A 15 20.37 -13.94 -5.58
N PRO A 16 19.06 -13.61 -5.50
CA PRO A 16 18.33 -13.13 -6.66
C PRO A 16 18.77 -11.72 -7.02
N ILE A 17 19.05 -11.53 -8.31
CA ILE A 17 19.36 -10.22 -8.87
C ILE A 17 18.07 -9.71 -9.53
N PHE A 18 17.35 -8.81 -8.85
CA PHE A 18 16.09 -8.24 -9.36
C PHE A 18 16.28 -7.09 -10.37
N GLY A 19 17.53 -6.71 -10.64
CA GLY A 19 17.83 -5.60 -11.57
C GLY A 19 17.40 -4.23 -11.06
N VAL A 20 17.19 -4.09 -9.74
CA VAL A 20 16.89 -2.80 -9.11
C VAL A 20 18.18 -2.00 -9.04
N GLU A 21 18.34 -1.04 -9.95
CA GLU A 21 19.39 -0.03 -9.90
C GLU A 21 18.96 1.07 -8.94
N TYR A 22 19.87 1.49 -8.06
CA TYR A 22 19.64 2.61 -7.15
C TYR A 22 20.90 3.45 -7.08
N THR A 23 20.70 4.75 -6.93
CA THR A 23 21.74 5.70 -6.56
C THR A 23 21.42 6.16 -5.15
N LEU A 24 22.38 6.05 -4.23
CA LEU A 24 22.26 6.73 -2.95
C LEU A 24 22.42 8.21 -3.22
N GLU A 25 21.32 8.95 -3.12
CA GLU A 25 21.43 10.40 -2.92
C GLU A 25 22.30 10.64 -1.69
N GLU A 26 23.08 11.72 -1.71
CA GLU A 26 24.01 12.07 -0.63
C GLU A 26 23.25 11.99 0.70
N LYS A 27 23.71 11.08 1.57
CA LYS A 27 23.06 10.75 2.83
C LYS A 27 22.78 12.07 3.55
N GLN A 28 21.51 12.50 3.61
CA GLN A 28 21.11 13.50 4.60
C GLN A 28 21.67 13.01 5.94
N GLY A 29 22.31 13.93 6.67
CA GLY A 29 23.25 13.67 7.78
C GLY A 29 22.93 12.44 8.62
N ASP A 30 23.98 11.79 9.12
CA ASP A 30 23.96 10.50 9.79
C ASP A 30 22.66 10.30 10.59
N ALA A 31 21.75 9.44 10.07
CA ALA A 31 20.39 9.30 10.60
C ALA A 31 20.35 9.00 12.12
N LYS A 32 21.48 8.61 12.72
CA LYS A 32 21.74 8.52 14.16
C LYS A 32 21.47 9.81 14.92
N GLU A 33 21.66 10.98 14.31
CA GLU A 33 21.40 12.28 14.94
C GLU A 33 19.91 12.59 15.10
N SER A 34 19.03 11.92 14.35
CA SER A 34 17.57 12.03 14.48
C SER A 34 16.91 10.88 15.26
N PHE A 35 17.69 9.94 15.82
CA PHE A 35 17.14 8.95 16.75
C PHE A 35 16.85 9.63 18.08
N VAL A 36 15.57 9.94 18.30
CA VAL A 36 15.07 10.18 19.66
C VAL A 36 15.20 8.86 20.42
N PRO A 37 15.90 8.83 21.58
CA PRO A 37 15.95 7.62 22.40
C PRO A 37 14.52 7.20 22.73
N ARG A 38 14.20 5.92 22.51
CA ARG A 38 12.89 5.36 22.88
C ARG A 38 12.70 5.60 24.38
N VAL A 39 11.79 6.51 24.70
CA VAL A 39 11.21 6.56 26.04
C VAL A 39 10.36 5.30 26.15
N GLU A 40 10.62 4.49 27.17
CA GLU A 40 9.72 3.40 27.52
C GLU A 40 8.41 4.06 27.99
N ASP A 41 7.46 4.19 27.09
CA ASP A 41 6.11 4.57 27.47
C ASP A 41 5.54 3.44 28.32
N ASP A 42 5.01 3.79 29.49
CA ASP A 42 4.36 2.87 30.44
C ASP A 42 2.97 2.47 29.90
N VAL A 43 2.97 1.89 28.69
CA VAL A 43 1.76 1.45 27.99
C VAL A 43 1.35 0.09 28.52
N GLN A 44 0.19 0.05 29.16
CA GLN A 44 -0.50 -1.21 29.38
C GLN A 44 -0.92 -1.75 28.02
N ILE A 45 -0.29 -2.84 27.58
CA ILE A 45 -0.76 -3.62 26.43
C ILE A 45 -2.10 -4.21 26.85
N MET A 46 -3.18 -3.50 26.54
CA MET A 46 -4.50 -4.10 26.54
C MET A 46 -4.50 -5.11 25.41
N GLU A 47 -5.04 -6.31 25.65
CA GLU A 47 -5.49 -7.17 24.55
C GLU A 47 -6.57 -6.38 23.81
N GLY A 48 -6.15 -5.60 22.80
CA GLY A 48 -7.05 -5.03 21.84
C GLY A 48 -7.70 -6.18 21.06
N ASP A 49 -8.89 -5.94 20.53
CA ASP A 49 -9.49 -6.83 19.55
C ASP A 49 -8.43 -7.22 18.50
N ASP A 50 -8.46 -8.47 18.02
CA ASP A 50 -7.57 -8.99 16.97
C ASP A 50 -7.82 -8.23 15.65
N ILE A 51 -7.38 -6.97 15.57
CA ILE A 51 -7.48 -6.14 14.38
C ILE A 51 -6.38 -6.58 13.43
N GLU A 52 -6.76 -7.04 12.25
CA GLU A 52 -5.80 -7.42 11.23
C GLU A 52 -4.93 -6.21 10.85
N PRO A 53 -3.57 -6.30 10.93
CA PRO A 53 -2.69 -5.15 10.70
C PRO A 53 -2.87 -4.48 9.33
N CYS A 54 -3.35 -5.21 8.32
CA CYS A 54 -3.64 -4.68 6.99
C CYS A 54 -4.73 -3.61 7.00
N LEU A 55 -5.71 -3.69 7.92
CA LEU A 55 -6.81 -2.72 8.02
C LEU A 55 -6.32 -1.34 8.49
N LEU A 56 -5.23 -1.29 9.27
CA LEU A 56 -4.68 -0.05 9.81
C LEU A 56 -3.98 0.83 8.76
N TYR A 57 -3.51 0.22 7.66
CA TYR A 57 -2.78 0.90 6.59
C TYR A 57 -3.59 1.01 5.30
N GLN A 58 -4.91 0.82 5.37
CA GLN A 58 -5.77 0.90 4.21
C GLN A 58 -5.91 2.37 3.76
N PRO A 59 -5.42 2.74 2.55
CA PRO A 59 -5.37 4.13 2.13
C PRO A 59 -6.78 4.73 1.94
N ASP A 60 -7.75 3.91 1.56
CA ASP A 60 -9.13 4.29 1.32
C ASP A 60 -10.06 4.06 2.54
N GLY A 61 -9.48 3.86 3.74
CA GLY A 61 -10.24 3.57 4.96
C GLY A 61 -10.93 2.22 4.90
N GLU A 62 -12.20 2.12 5.30
CA GLU A 62 -12.95 0.84 5.32
C GLU A 62 -13.40 0.32 3.93
N LYS A 63 -12.96 0.94 2.83
CA LYS A 63 -13.37 0.54 1.48
C LYS A 63 -12.60 -0.70 1.01
N GLU A 64 -13.14 -1.90 1.27
CA GLU A 64 -12.46 -3.16 0.93
C GLU A 64 -12.38 -3.47 -0.58
N ILE A 65 -13.43 -3.12 -1.36
CA ILE A 65 -13.53 -3.52 -2.77
C ILE A 65 -14.16 -2.41 -3.62
N ASP A 66 -13.52 -2.11 -4.75
CA ASP A 66 -14.07 -1.24 -5.80
C ASP A 66 -15.27 -1.89 -6.49
N ARG A 67 -16.35 -1.13 -6.67
CA ARG A 67 -17.51 -1.61 -7.44
C ARG A 67 -17.22 -1.59 -8.94
N GLU A 68 -18.05 -2.31 -9.69
CA GLU A 68 -17.92 -2.42 -11.13
C GLU A 68 -17.90 -1.04 -11.84
N PRO A 69 -16.99 -0.80 -12.78
CA PRO A 69 -16.96 0.43 -13.56
C PRO A 69 -18.14 0.47 -14.56
N VAL A 70 -18.86 1.59 -14.58
CA VAL A 70 -20.01 1.85 -15.46
C VAL A 70 -19.82 3.16 -16.21
N TYR A 71 -20.35 3.25 -17.43
CA TYR A 71 -20.33 4.51 -18.17
C TYR A 71 -21.32 5.51 -17.57
N SER A 72 -20.85 6.73 -17.27
CA SER A 72 -21.69 7.85 -16.85
C SER A 72 -21.95 8.78 -18.04
N PRO A 73 -23.20 8.88 -18.51
CA PRO A 73 -23.57 9.82 -19.58
C PRO A 73 -23.39 11.29 -19.17
N GLU A 74 -23.54 11.60 -17.88
CA GLU A 74 -23.46 12.98 -17.36
C GLU A 74 -22.03 13.54 -17.41
N LEU A 75 -21.04 12.68 -17.17
CA LEU A 75 -19.62 13.04 -17.20
C LEU A 75 -18.92 12.67 -18.51
N GLY A 76 -19.52 11.78 -19.30
CA GLY A 76 -18.88 11.22 -20.50
C GLY A 76 -17.69 10.30 -20.19
N LEU A 77 -17.62 9.76 -18.97
CA LEU A 77 -16.50 8.98 -18.45
C LEU A 77 -16.98 7.66 -17.86
N ALA A 78 -16.07 6.68 -17.77
CA ALA A 78 -16.29 5.51 -16.93
C ALA A 78 -16.07 5.89 -15.45
N ILE A 79 -17.05 5.58 -14.60
CA ILE A 79 -17.01 5.81 -13.15
C ILE A 79 -17.28 4.51 -12.40
N GLU A 80 -16.84 4.42 -11.16
CA GLU A 80 -17.30 3.36 -10.26
C GLU A 80 -18.82 3.43 -10.07
N ARG A 81 -19.50 2.28 -10.02
CA ARG A 81 -20.93 2.20 -9.74
C ARG A 81 -21.27 2.91 -8.42
N LEU A 82 -22.18 3.87 -8.49
CA LEU A 82 -22.64 4.62 -7.32
C LEU A 82 -23.32 3.72 -6.30
N LYS A 83 -23.28 4.12 -5.02
CA LYS A 83 -24.00 3.41 -3.95
C LYS A 83 -25.50 3.60 -4.17
N GLU A 84 -26.30 2.60 -3.85
CA GLU A 84 -27.76 2.75 -3.90
C GLU A 84 -28.23 3.96 -3.09
N GLY A 85 -29.12 4.76 -3.67
CA GLY A 85 -29.63 5.98 -3.06
C GLY A 85 -28.71 7.21 -3.15
N THR A 86 -27.56 7.11 -3.80
CA THR A 86 -26.67 8.27 -4.05
C THR A 86 -26.71 8.72 -5.50
N THR A 87 -26.52 10.02 -5.72
CA THR A 87 -26.42 10.64 -7.05
C THR A 87 -25.09 11.39 -7.19
N LEU A 88 -24.62 11.61 -8.43
CA LEU A 88 -23.39 12.38 -8.66
C LEU A 88 -23.48 13.78 -8.05
N SER A 89 -24.60 14.46 -8.25
CA SER A 89 -24.86 15.77 -7.67
C SER A 89 -24.83 15.77 -6.14
N SER A 90 -25.34 14.72 -5.47
CA SER A 90 -25.27 14.62 -4.01
C SER A 90 -23.87 14.35 -3.46
N LEU A 91 -23.00 13.70 -4.25
CA LEU A 91 -21.61 13.46 -3.87
C LEU A 91 -20.72 14.69 -4.10
N TRP A 92 -21.05 15.50 -5.10
CA TRP A 92 -20.30 16.71 -5.45
C TRP A 92 -20.75 17.95 -4.68
N GLY A 93 -22.05 18.03 -4.35
CA GLY A 93 -22.62 19.15 -3.61
C GLY A 93 -22.06 19.22 -2.20
N ILE A 94 -21.42 20.33 -1.86
CA ILE A 94 -21.04 20.65 -0.48
C ILE A 94 -22.30 21.22 0.20
N VAL A 95 -22.75 20.59 1.28
CA VAL A 95 -23.74 21.14 2.20
C VAL A 95 -23.03 21.95 3.28
#